data_AF-A0A016SX51-F1
#
_entry.id   AF-A0A016SX51-F1
#
_cell.length_a   1.000
_cell.length_b   1.000
_cell.length_c   1.000
_cell.angle_alpha   90.00
_cell.angle_beta   90.00
_cell.angle_gamma   90.00
#
_symmetry.space_group_name_H-M   'P 1'
#
loop_
_entity.id
_entity.type
_entity.pdbx_description
1 polymer ?
#
loop_
_entity_poly.entity_id
_entity_poly.type
_entity_poly.pdbx_seq_one_letter_code
_entity_poly.pdbx_strand_id
1 'polypeptide(L)'
;MKSVSGVFEFLSRGQIARNHPDLKGFREDTCLERFSSGTRDPSNYTHSLRLDSAVEMCNIPFTNYTLDFKGMIDYIFSTPQSLARLGFLGAFDSNWVAQNKIIGFPHPHVPSDHIPIMAQYAVIPTSHQRAPPPPHALAGGFPR
;
A
#
# COMPACT_ATOMS: atom_id res chain seq x y z
N MET A 1 4.93 9.98 -14.63
CA MET A 1 4.37 9.47 -13.36
C MET A 1 4.59 7.97 -13.33
N LYS A 2 5.31 7.41 -12.34
CA LYS A 2 5.37 5.95 -12.19
C LYS A 2 3.96 5.48 -11.84
N SER A 3 3.40 4.56 -12.63
CA SER A 3 2.15 3.89 -12.26
C SER A 3 2.39 3.09 -10.99
N VAL A 4 1.57 3.33 -9.97
CA VAL A 4 1.58 2.55 -8.74
C VAL A 4 1.03 1.15 -9.07
N SER A 5 1.55 0.08 -8.44
CA SER A 5 1.11 -1.28 -8.75
C SER A 5 -0.36 -1.49 -8.39
N GLY A 6 -1.04 -2.39 -9.12
CA GLY A 6 -2.42 -2.77 -8.83
C GLY A 6 -2.60 -3.34 -7.43
N VAL A 7 -1.57 -4.01 -6.88
CA VAL A 7 -1.60 -4.51 -5.49
C VAL A 7 -1.71 -3.34 -4.51
N PHE A 8 -0.87 -2.32 -4.65
CA PHE A 8 -0.92 -1.16 -3.77
C PHE A 8 -2.19 -0.35 -3.99
N GLU A 9 -2.63 -0.16 -5.24
CA GLU A 9 -3.89 0.52 -5.54
C GLU A 9 -5.07 -0.18 -4.86
N PHE A 10 -5.19 -1.50 -5.00
CA PHE A 10 -6.25 -2.28 -4.41
C PHE A 10 -6.26 -2.13 -2.88
N LEU A 11 -5.12 -2.33 -2.22
CA LEU A 11 -5.00 -2.25 -0.77
C LEU A 11 -5.26 -0.84 -0.21
N SER A 12 -4.75 0.19 -0.89
CA SER A 12 -4.89 1.59 -0.43
C SER A 12 -6.26 2.20 -0.71
N ARG A 13 -6.91 1.83 -1.83
CA ARG A 13 -8.22 2.39 -2.22
C ARG A 13 -9.40 1.54 -1.76
N GLY A 14 -9.15 0.29 -1.36
CA GLY A 14 -10.21 -0.69 -1.08
C GLY A 14 -10.87 -1.27 -2.32
N GLN A 15 -10.39 -0.91 -3.51
CA GLN A 15 -10.95 -1.36 -4.78
C GLN A 15 -9.94 -1.28 -5.92
N ILE A 16 -10.17 -2.08 -6.95
CA ILE A 16 -9.40 -2.07 -8.19
C ILE A 16 -10.31 -2.35 -9.37
N ALA A 17 -10.07 -1.68 -10.49
CA ALA A 17 -10.85 -1.88 -11.71
C ALA A 17 -10.70 -3.32 -12.24
N ARG A 18 -11.79 -3.92 -12.70
CA ARG A 18 -11.77 -5.28 -13.27
C ARG A 18 -10.93 -5.39 -14.54
N ASN A 19 -10.80 -4.29 -15.28
CA ASN A 19 -9.96 -4.20 -16.47
C ASN A 19 -8.53 -3.73 -16.17
N HIS A 20 -8.12 -3.67 -14.89
CA HIS A 20 -6.82 -3.14 -14.49
C HIS A 20 -5.65 -3.87 -15.20
N PRO A 21 -4.64 -3.13 -15.70
CA PRO A 21 -3.57 -3.71 -16.52
C PRO A 21 -2.82 -4.87 -15.83
N ASP A 22 -2.58 -4.77 -14.52
CA ASP A 22 -1.83 -5.79 -13.77
C ASP A 22 -2.55 -7.14 -13.62
N LEU A 23 -3.87 -7.19 -13.86
CA LEU A 23 -4.63 -8.45 -13.85
C LEU A 23 -4.34 -9.33 -15.07
N LYS A 24 -3.76 -8.76 -16.14
CA LYS A 24 -3.37 -9.48 -17.37
C LYS A 24 -4.50 -10.39 -17.89
N GLY A 25 -4.27 -11.70 -18.00
CA GLY A 25 -5.26 -12.66 -18.49
C GLY A 25 -6.41 -12.94 -17.52
N PHE A 26 -6.29 -12.57 -16.24
CA PHE A 26 -7.35 -12.79 -15.25
C PHE A 26 -8.50 -11.78 -15.36
N ARG A 27 -8.40 -10.76 -16.22
CA ARG A 27 -9.48 -9.78 -16.45
C ARG A 27 -10.76 -10.45 -16.98
N GLU A 28 -10.60 -11.52 -17.74
CA GLU A 28 -11.69 -12.28 -18.35
C GLU A 28 -12.17 -13.45 -17.50
N ASP A 29 -11.49 -13.72 -16.38
CA ASP A 29 -11.81 -14.85 -15.50
C ASP A 29 -12.73 -14.41 -14.35
N THR A 30 -13.80 -15.18 -14.15
CA THR A 30 -14.75 -14.97 -13.04
C THR A 30 -14.20 -15.43 -11.69
N CYS A 31 -13.05 -16.12 -11.65
CA CYS A 31 -12.46 -16.63 -10.42
C CYS A 31 -12.14 -15.53 -9.40
N LEU A 32 -11.83 -14.30 -9.88
CA LEU A 32 -11.52 -13.16 -9.02
C LEU A 32 -12.73 -12.64 -8.22
N GLU A 33 -13.96 -12.94 -8.65
CA GLU A 33 -15.19 -12.59 -7.94
C GLU A 33 -15.20 -13.13 -6.50
N ARG A 34 -14.57 -14.30 -6.28
CA ARG A 34 -14.51 -14.95 -4.97
C ARG A 34 -13.70 -14.18 -3.94
N PHE A 35 -12.85 -13.26 -4.38
CA PHE A 35 -12.03 -12.43 -3.50
C PHE A 35 -12.62 -11.04 -3.28
N SER A 36 -13.66 -10.65 -4.03
CA SER A 36 -14.33 -9.37 -3.86
C SER A 36 -15.32 -9.44 -2.69
N SER A 37 -15.30 -8.43 -1.84
CA SER A 37 -16.27 -8.28 -0.73
C SER A 37 -17.51 -7.50 -1.15
N GLY A 38 -18.59 -7.63 -0.38
CA GLY A 38 -19.79 -6.82 -0.54
C GLY A 38 -20.67 -7.21 -1.74
N THR A 39 -21.53 -6.28 -2.15
CA THR A 39 -22.38 -6.45 -3.34
C THR A 39 -21.52 -6.42 -4.59
N ARG A 40 -21.84 -7.31 -5.56
CA ARG A 40 -21.11 -7.39 -6.83
C ARG A 40 -21.12 -6.04 -7.55
N ASP A 41 -19.95 -5.43 -7.67
CA ASP A 41 -19.71 -4.25 -8.49
C ASP A 41 -19.29 -4.70 -9.90
N PRO A 42 -19.99 -4.29 -10.98
CA PRO A 42 -19.66 -4.67 -12.35
C PRO A 42 -18.35 -4.03 -12.87
N SER A 43 -17.82 -3.01 -12.19
CA SER A 43 -16.63 -2.26 -12.61
C SER A 43 -15.39 -2.58 -11.77
N ASN A 44 -15.56 -2.92 -10.49
CA ASN A 44 -14.43 -3.12 -9.57
C ASN A 44 -14.48 -4.44 -8.80
N TYR A 45 -13.32 -4.91 -8.38
CA TYR A 45 -13.15 -5.82 -7.25
C TYR A 45 -12.89 -4.97 -5.99
N THR A 46 -13.45 -5.35 -4.84
CA THR A 46 -13.36 -4.53 -3.61
C THR A 46 -13.00 -5.34 -2.37
N HIS A 47 -12.47 -4.66 -1.35
CA HIS A 47 -12.34 -5.19 0.01
C HIS A 47 -12.87 -4.19 1.04
N SER A 48 -13.34 -4.66 2.19
CA SER A 48 -13.95 -3.81 3.22
C SER A 48 -12.95 -3.22 4.23
N LEU A 49 -11.66 -3.60 4.15
CA LEU A 49 -10.62 -3.05 5.01
C LEU A 49 -10.33 -1.58 4.66
N ARG A 50 -10.14 -0.74 5.67
CA ARG A 50 -9.77 0.68 5.52
C ARG A 50 -8.28 0.83 5.81
N LEU A 51 -7.46 0.40 4.85
CA LEU A 51 -6.02 0.32 5.05
C LEU A 51 -5.34 1.64 4.69
N ASP A 52 -4.33 1.99 5.48
CA ASP A 52 -3.39 3.06 5.20
C ASP A 52 -1.96 2.54 5.27
N SER A 53 -1.11 2.99 4.35
CA SER A 53 0.30 2.61 4.32
C SER A 53 1.07 3.42 5.36
N ALA A 54 1.83 2.74 6.22
CA ALA A 54 2.68 3.37 7.23
C ALA A 54 3.80 4.22 6.61
N VAL A 55 4.24 3.81 5.43
CA VAL A 55 5.39 4.37 4.74
C VAL A 55 4.91 5.01 3.45
N GLU A 56 5.33 6.25 3.23
CA GLU A 56 5.02 7.02 2.03
C GLU A 56 6.21 6.96 1.06
N MET A 57 5.94 6.73 -0.23
CA MET A 57 6.97 6.67 -1.28
C MET A 57 7.80 7.95 -1.39
N CYS A 58 7.26 9.10 -0.97
CA CYS A 58 8.02 10.35 -0.93
C CYS A 58 9.08 10.37 0.18
N ASN A 59 8.90 9.58 1.24
CA ASN A 59 9.75 9.60 2.43
C ASN A 59 10.75 8.44 2.44
N ILE A 60 10.42 7.30 1.84
CA ILE A 60 11.32 6.14 1.68
C ILE A 60 11.39 5.78 0.19
N PRO A 61 12.51 6.06 -0.52
CA PRO A 61 12.57 5.89 -1.97
C PRO A 61 12.67 4.43 -2.42
N PHE A 62 13.16 3.53 -1.55
CA PHE A 62 13.30 2.12 -1.82
C PHE A 62 13.30 1.30 -0.53
N THR A 63 12.76 0.10 -0.61
CA THR A 63 12.82 -0.92 0.45
C THR A 63 13.65 -2.13 0.00
N ASN A 64 13.82 -2.31 -1.31
CA ASN A 64 14.82 -3.21 -1.89
C ASN A 64 15.83 -2.39 -2.71
N TYR A 65 17.12 -2.67 -2.51
CA TYR A 65 18.21 -1.97 -3.18
C TYR A 65 19.27 -2.97 -3.66
N THR A 66 19.14 -3.45 -4.89
CA THR A 66 20.13 -4.31 -5.56
C THR A 66 20.74 -3.56 -6.75
N LEU A 67 21.70 -4.17 -7.46
CA LEU A 67 22.27 -3.59 -8.67
C LEU A 67 21.20 -3.33 -9.73
N ASP A 68 20.39 -4.36 -10.02
CA ASP A 68 19.43 -4.38 -11.12
C ASP A 68 18.06 -3.80 -10.76
N PHE A 69 17.70 -3.82 -9.47
CA PHE A 69 16.39 -3.35 -9.01
C PHE A 69 16.51 -2.48 -7.76
N LYS A 70 15.88 -1.30 -7.82
CA LYS A 70 15.76 -0.37 -6.70
C LYS A 70 14.31 0.11 -6.65
N GLY A 71 13.59 -0.24 -5.59
CA GLY A 71 12.17 0.07 -5.51
C GLY A 71 11.53 -0.21 -4.17
N MET A 72 10.32 0.31 -3.99
CA MET A 72 9.47 0.02 -2.84
C MET A 72 8.60 -1.19 -3.16
N ILE A 73 8.87 -2.29 -2.47
CA ILE A 73 8.11 -3.54 -2.60
C ILE A 73 7.68 -4.10 -1.23
N ASP A 74 8.07 -3.44 -0.14
CA ASP A 74 7.71 -3.79 1.22
C ASP A 74 6.78 -2.72 1.81
N TYR A 75 5.72 -3.16 2.50
CA TYR A 75 4.67 -2.27 3.01
C TYR A 75 4.22 -2.72 4.39
N ILE A 76 3.85 -1.75 5.22
CA ILE A 76 3.09 -1.99 6.46
C ILE A 76 1.75 -1.30 6.26
N PHE A 77 0.67 -2.07 6.09
CA PHE A 77 -0.69 -1.54 6.07
C PHE A 77 -1.33 -1.66 7.45
N SER A 78 -2.07 -0.64 7.86
CA SER A 78 -2.79 -0.60 9.13
C SER A 78 -4.18 -0.02 8.94
N THR A 79 -5.09 -0.26 9.89
CA THR A 79 -6.41 0.39 9.90
C THR A 79 -6.37 1.59 10.85
N PRO A 80 -6.39 2.84 10.37
CA PRO A 80 -6.21 4.03 11.22
C PRO A 80 -7.21 4.15 12.38
N GLN A 81 -8.39 3.53 12.24
CA GLN A 81 -9.41 3.51 13.29
C GLN A 81 -9.00 2.67 14.51
N SER A 82 -8.18 1.64 14.33
CA SER A 82 -7.72 0.74 15.41
C SER A 82 -6.24 0.89 15.73
N LEU A 83 -5.44 1.42 14.80
CA LEU A 83 -4.00 1.63 14.93
C LEU A 83 -3.65 3.06 14.49
N ALA A 84 -3.54 3.98 15.43
CA ALA A 84 -3.08 5.33 15.13
C ALA A 84 -1.57 5.36 14.99
N ARG A 85 -1.08 5.71 13.79
CA ARG A 85 0.35 5.86 13.50
C ARG A 85 0.93 7.02 14.30
N LEU A 86 1.90 6.75 15.16
CA LEU A 86 2.64 7.75 15.92
C LEU A 86 3.88 8.25 15.17
N GLY A 87 4.48 7.37 14.37
CA GLY A 87 5.66 7.67 13.57
C GLY A 87 6.15 6.45 12.78
N PHE A 88 7.17 6.65 11.96
CA PHE A 88 7.85 5.59 11.20
C PHE A 88 9.35 5.88 11.10
N LEU A 89 10.14 4.84 10.85
CA LEU A 89 11.58 4.95 10.62
C LEU A 89 11.84 5.56 9.24
N GLY A 90 12.60 6.66 9.19
CA GLY A 90 12.92 7.36 7.95
C GLY A 90 13.78 6.53 6.97
N ALA A 91 14.01 7.08 5.78
CA ALA A 91 14.83 6.45 4.76
C ALA A 91 16.25 6.14 5.25
N PHE A 92 16.84 5.12 4.64
CA PHE A 92 18.26 4.84 4.77
C PHE A 92 19.10 6.01 4.25
N ASP A 93 20.21 6.32 4.91
CA ASP A 93 21.03 7.48 4.56
C ASP A 93 21.66 7.32 3.17
N SER A 94 21.12 8.05 2.20
CA SER A 94 21.61 8.05 0.82
C SER A 94 23.01 8.63 0.68
N ASN A 95 23.43 9.51 1.58
CA ASN A 95 24.77 10.10 1.55
C ASN A 95 25.82 9.04 1.91
N TRP A 96 25.55 8.24 2.94
CA TRP A 96 26.43 7.12 3.30
C TRP A 96 26.55 6.10 2.16
N VAL A 97 25.44 5.76 1.49
CA VAL A 97 25.43 4.87 0.32
C VAL A 97 26.31 5.43 -0.80
N ALA A 98 26.17 6.72 -1.12
CA ALA A 98 26.94 7.38 -2.17
C ALA A 98 28.43 7.48 -1.84
N GLN A 99 28.78 7.88 -0.61
CA GLN A 99 30.17 8.02 -0.15
C GLN A 99 30.92 6.69 -0.18
N ASN A 100 30.24 5.59 0.17
CA ASN A 100 30.82 4.25 0.17
C ASN A 100 30.69 3.54 -1.20
N LYS A 101 30.18 4.24 -2.24
CA LYS A 101 30.00 3.72 -3.60
C LYS A 101 29.21 2.41 -3.66
N ILE A 102 28.19 2.29 -2.82
CA ILE A 102 27.38 1.08 -2.71
C ILE A 102 26.34 1.06 -3.83
N ILE A 103 26.52 0.12 -4.76
CA ILE A 103 25.66 -0.02 -5.95
C ILE A 103 24.45 -0.94 -5.72
N GLY A 104 24.47 -1.71 -4.63
CA GLY A 104 23.44 -2.64 -4.21
C GLY A 104 23.76 -3.28 -2.86
N PHE A 105 22.75 -3.87 -2.25
CA PHE A 105 22.80 -4.72 -1.07
C PHE A 105 22.50 -6.19 -1.47
N PRO A 106 22.88 -7.20 -0.66
CA PRO A 106 23.58 -7.09 0.62
C PRO A 106 25.02 -6.55 0.48
N HIS A 107 25.56 -6.03 1.58
CA HIS A 107 26.89 -5.44 1.72
C HIS A 107 27.50 -5.89 3.07
N PRO A 108 28.83 -5.92 3.28
CA PRO A 108 29.42 -6.33 4.57
C PRO A 108 28.85 -5.64 5.83
N HIS A 109 28.30 -4.43 5.69
CA HIS A 109 27.63 -3.68 6.77
C HIS A 109 26.09 -3.72 6.72
N VAL A 110 25.50 -4.30 5.67
CA VAL A 110 24.05 -4.37 5.46
C VAL A 110 23.70 -5.80 5.00
N PRO A 111 23.21 -6.66 5.91
CA PRO A 111 23.17 -8.11 5.67
C PRO A 111 22.03 -8.58 4.75
N SER A 112 21.11 -7.70 4.35
CA SER A 112 19.98 -8.00 3.46
C SER A 112 19.94 -6.99 2.31
N ASP A 113 19.43 -7.41 1.17
CA ASP A 113 19.07 -6.54 0.05
C ASP A 113 17.80 -5.70 0.31
N HIS A 114 17.03 -6.08 1.34
CA HIS A 114 15.91 -5.32 1.85
C HIS A 114 16.31 -4.45 3.05
N ILE A 115 15.82 -3.22 3.04
CA ILE A 115 15.99 -2.22 4.09
C ILE A 115 14.78 -2.33 5.03
N PRO A 116 15.00 -2.52 6.34
CA PRO A 116 13.91 -2.60 7.30
C PRO A 116 13.04 -1.35 7.28
N ILE A 117 11.73 -1.57 7.18
CA ILE A 117 10.72 -0.54 7.46
C ILE A 117 10.14 -0.78 8.86
N MET A 118 9.86 0.30 9.57
CA MET A 118 9.31 0.24 10.93
C MET A 118 8.31 1.37 11.13
N ALA A 119 7.24 1.07 11.85
CA ALA A 119 6.23 2.05 12.25
C ALA A 119 5.80 1.82 13.69
N GLN A 120 5.53 2.90 14.40
CA GLN A 120 5.02 2.89 15.76
C GLN A 120 3.52 3.22 15.74
N TYR A 121 2.72 2.43 16.45
CA TYR A 121 1.28 2.61 16.54
C TYR A 121 0.80 2.66 17.98
N ALA A 122 -0.23 3.46 18.22
CA ALA A 122 -1.09 3.35 19.40
C ALA A 122 -2.33 2.51 19.03
N VAL A 123 -2.64 1.50 19.84
CA VAL A 123 -3.87 0.72 19.67
C VAL A 123 -5.05 1.52 20.20
N ILE A 124 -6.08 1.70 19.38
CA ILE A 124 -7.34 2.34 19.75
C ILE A 124 -8.37 1.24 20.05
N PRO A 125 -8.77 1.05 21.32
CA PRO A 125 -9.79 0.07 21.68
C PRO A 125 -11.12 0.36 20.97
N THR A 126 -11.88 -0.70 20.67
CA THR A 126 -13.18 -0.59 19.99
C THR A 126 -14.16 0.35 20.69
N SER A 127 -14.10 0.43 22.03
CA SER A 127 -14.90 1.37 22.84
C SER A 127 -14.64 2.85 22.53
N HIS A 128 -13.47 3.17 21.97
CA HIS A 128 -13.06 4.54 21.61
C HIS A 128 -13.04 4.78 20.10
N GLN A 129 -13.48 3.80 19.30
CA GLN A 129 -13.58 3.96 17.86
C GLN A 129 -14.82 4.79 17.53
N ARG A 130 -14.65 5.84 16.72
CA ARG A 130 -15.81 6.56 16.17
C ARG A 130 -16.55 5.64 15.22
N ALA A 131 -17.88 5.66 15.28
CA ALA A 131 -18.70 4.99 14.28
C ALA A 131 -18.23 5.45 12.88
N PRO A 132 -18.00 4.51 11.94
CA PRO A 132 -17.67 4.91 10.58
C PRO A 132 -18.79 5.82 10.05
N PRO A 133 -18.45 6.90 9.31
CA PRO A 133 -19.48 7.69 8.65
C PRO A 133 -20.34 6.74 7.80
N PRO A 134 -21.66 6.96 7.74
CA PRO A 134 -22.53 6.17 6.87
C PRO A 134 -21.95 6.22 5.45
N PRO A 135 -22.00 5.11 4.69
CA PRO A 135 -21.56 5.12 3.30
C PRO A 135 -22.26 6.29 2.61
N HIS A 136 -21.49 7.15 1.95
CA HIS A 136 -22.07 8.24 1.16
C HIS A 136 -23.16 7.63 0.27
N ALA A 137 -24.41 8.06 0.48
CA ALA A 137 -25.46 7.75 -0.48
C ALA A 137 -24.92 8.17 -1.85
N LEU A 138 -24.94 7.25 -2.81
CA LEU A 138 -24.65 7.55 -4.21
C LEU A 138 -25.51 8.76 -4.55
N ALA A 139 -24.89 9.95 -4.62
CA ALA A 139 -25.59 11.17 -4.91
C ALA A 139 -26.15 10.99 -6.32
N GLY A 140 -27.47 10.79 -6.38
CA GLY A 140 -28.18 10.71 -7.63
C GLY A 140 -27.97 11.99 -8.42
N GLY A 141 -27.69 11.82 -9.72
CA GLY A 141 -27.90 12.83 -10.75
C GLY A 141 -27.14 14.14 -10.57
N PHE A 142 -26.05 14.30 -11.32
CA PHE A 142 -25.68 15.63 -11.77
C PHE A 142 -26.76 16.14 -12.74
N PRO A 143 -27.28 17.38 -12.58
CA PRO A 143 -28.17 17.96 -13.56
C PRO A 143 -27.38 18.37 -14.81
N ARG A 144 -27.87 17.88 -15.95
CA ARG A 144 -27.63 18.24 -17.37
C ARG A 144 -26.27 18.82 -17.77
#